data_AF-A0A8T7B406-F1
#
_entry.id   AF-A0A8T7B406-F1
#
_cell.length_a   1.000
_cell.length_b   1.000
_cell.length_c   1.000
_cell.angle_alpha   90.00
_cell.angle_beta   90.00
_cell.angle_gamma   90.00
#
_symmetry.space_group_name_H-M   'P 1'
#
loop_
_entity.id
_entity.type
_entity.pdbx_description
1 polymer ?
#
loop_
_entity_poly.entity_id
_entity_poly.type
_entity_poly.pdbx_seq_one_letter_code
_entity_poly.pdbx_strand_id
1 'polypeptide(L)'
;MNKFRVTPFLTILLCACSTTVPPTDTEFPTPLVEDLPAAVGIYYDDELRNFTYNETVSDGTSWTIELGQSNLRLFDRLLGAMFDRTVQLRSIDDVRNDPTLDGVIRPVLEEYAFLTPNELGSRFYAVSIRYRIYLYDNQGNEIADWPINAYGQSRAAVLNAGRMRVGPLQDATNLAMRDAAAGAIILLREQPEIMALTTEGTADDAAMFSE
;
A
#
# COMPACT_ATOMS: atom_id res chain seq x y z
N MET A 1 -43.16 -39.17 -43.65
CA MET A 1 -43.21 -37.73 -43.38
C MET A 1 -43.31 -37.52 -41.87
N ASN A 2 -42.21 -37.20 -41.18
CA ASN A 2 -42.24 -36.71 -39.80
C ASN A 2 -41.24 -35.55 -39.69
N LYS A 3 -41.75 -34.34 -39.48
CA LYS A 3 -40.95 -33.10 -39.44
C LYS A 3 -40.47 -32.90 -38.00
N PHE A 4 -39.19 -33.14 -37.75
CA PHE A 4 -38.51 -32.71 -36.52
C PHE A 4 -38.42 -31.17 -36.55
N ARG A 5 -39.15 -30.50 -35.65
CA ARG A 5 -38.97 -29.06 -35.40
C ARG A 5 -37.90 -28.92 -34.33
N VAL A 6 -36.72 -28.46 -34.74
CA VAL A 6 -35.64 -28.07 -33.84
C VAL A 6 -35.89 -26.62 -33.44
N THR A 7 -36.27 -26.38 -32.19
CA THR A 7 -36.37 -25.03 -31.61
C THR A 7 -34.97 -24.60 -31.17
N PRO A 8 -34.41 -23.48 -31.66
CA PRO A 8 -33.10 -23.02 -31.20
C PRO A 8 -33.28 -22.41 -29.81
N PHE A 9 -32.63 -23.00 -28.81
CA PHE A 9 -32.51 -22.44 -27.47
C PHE A 9 -31.47 -21.32 -27.53
N LEU A 10 -31.94 -20.06 -27.51
CA LEU A 10 -31.10 -18.87 -27.51
C LEU A 10 -30.54 -18.66 -26.10
N THR A 11 -29.34 -19.17 -25.85
CA THR A 11 -28.60 -18.93 -24.61
C THR A 11 -28.11 -17.47 -24.58
N ILE A 12 -28.76 -16.65 -23.75
CA ILE A 12 -28.31 -15.28 -23.45
C ILE A 12 -27.09 -15.38 -22.54
N LEU A 13 -25.89 -15.06 -23.05
CA LEU A 13 -24.71 -14.83 -22.22
C LEU A 13 -24.89 -13.53 -21.46
N LEU A 14 -25.10 -13.61 -20.14
CA LEU A 14 -24.96 -12.46 -19.25
C LEU A 14 -23.47 -12.12 -19.16
N CYS A 15 -23.02 -11.12 -19.92
CA CYS A 15 -21.73 -10.50 -19.69
C CYS A 15 -21.79 -9.70 -18.39
N ALA A 16 -21.25 -10.24 -17.30
CA ALA A 16 -20.98 -9.46 -16.10
C ALA A 16 -19.88 -8.43 -16.44
N CYS A 17 -20.21 -7.14 -16.32
CA CYS A 17 -19.27 -6.07 -16.56
C CYS A 17 -18.36 -5.93 -15.33
N SER A 18 -17.13 -6.43 -15.42
CA SER A 18 -16.10 -6.20 -14.39
C SER A 18 -15.30 -4.94 -14.73
N THR A 19 -15.04 -4.11 -13.72
CA THR A 19 -14.24 -2.89 -13.83
C THR A 19 -12.92 -3.08 -13.08
N THR A 20 -11.80 -3.04 -13.80
CA THR A 20 -10.46 -3.11 -13.19
C THR A 20 -9.87 -1.70 -13.03
N VAL A 21 -9.39 -1.39 -11.84
CA VAL A 21 -8.58 -0.22 -11.52
C VAL A 21 -7.11 -0.68 -11.47
N PRO A 22 -6.31 -0.33 -12.49
CA PRO A 22 -4.92 -0.75 -12.52
C PRO A 22 -4.08 -0.04 -11.45
N PRO A 23 -2.86 -0.54 -11.19
CA PRO A 23 -1.91 0.16 -10.33
C PRO A 23 -1.68 1.59 -10.82
N THR A 24 -1.48 2.49 -9.88
CA THR A 24 -1.34 3.91 -10.17
C THR A 24 0.06 4.25 -10.66
N ASP A 25 0.16 4.95 -11.79
CA ASP A 25 1.41 5.52 -12.32
C ASP A 25 1.77 6.88 -11.68
N THR A 26 0.93 7.40 -10.77
CA THR A 26 1.22 8.63 -10.03
C THR A 26 2.46 8.45 -9.17
N GLU A 27 3.46 9.28 -9.42
CA GLU A 27 4.64 9.37 -8.57
C GLU A 27 4.24 9.91 -7.19
N PHE A 28 4.59 9.18 -6.14
CA PHE A 28 4.51 9.71 -4.78
C PHE A 28 5.59 10.80 -4.63
N PRO A 29 5.26 12.00 -4.11
CA PRO A 29 6.29 13.01 -3.89
C PRO A 29 7.28 12.50 -2.85
N THR A 30 8.57 12.81 -3.04
CA THR A 30 9.57 12.54 -2.01
C THR A 30 9.25 13.40 -0.78
N PRO A 31 9.12 12.80 0.41
CA PRO A 31 9.02 13.55 1.66
C PRO A 31 10.18 14.54 1.81
N LEU A 32 9.90 15.75 2.31
CA LEU A 32 10.94 16.70 2.70
C LEU A 32 11.11 16.64 4.22
N VAL A 33 11.93 15.69 4.67
CA VAL A 33 12.27 15.48 6.08
C VAL A 33 13.77 15.26 6.21
N GLU A 34 14.33 15.49 7.40
CA GLU A 34 15.71 15.10 7.67
C GLU A 34 15.83 13.57 7.68
N ASP A 35 16.94 13.03 7.19
CA ASP A 35 17.15 11.59 7.21
C ASP A 35 17.39 11.11 8.65
N LEU A 36 16.86 9.92 8.97
CA LEU A 36 17.18 9.21 10.19
C LEU A 36 18.49 8.44 9.96
N PRO A 37 19.51 8.63 10.82
CA PRO A 37 20.82 8.00 10.63
C PRO A 37 20.78 6.53 11.07
N ALA A 38 20.05 5.72 10.31
CA ALA A 38 19.95 4.27 10.45
C ALA A 38 19.83 3.63 9.07
N ALA A 39 20.40 2.44 8.93
CA ALA A 39 20.28 1.59 7.76
C ALA A 39 19.25 0.49 8.03
N VAL A 40 18.18 0.43 7.24
CA VAL A 40 17.09 -0.52 7.48
C VAL A 40 16.86 -1.47 6.31
N GLY A 41 16.59 -2.73 6.63
CA GLY A 41 15.99 -3.68 5.71
C GLY A 41 14.53 -3.32 5.47
N ILE A 42 14.03 -3.57 4.25
CA ILE A 42 12.60 -3.50 3.95
C ILE A 42 12.15 -4.86 3.45
N TYR A 43 11.22 -5.48 4.16
CA TYR A 43 10.61 -6.73 3.72
C TYR A 43 9.17 -6.47 3.28
N TYR A 44 8.88 -6.77 2.02
CA TYR A 44 7.51 -6.85 1.51
C TYR A 44 7.13 -8.31 1.37
N ASP A 45 6.08 -8.73 2.07
CA ASP A 45 5.50 -10.06 1.90
C ASP A 45 4.73 -10.18 0.57
N ASP A 46 4.39 -11.41 0.21
CA ASP A 46 3.67 -11.69 -1.04
C ASP A 46 2.25 -11.11 -1.05
N GLU A 47 1.63 -10.96 0.13
CA GLU A 47 0.30 -10.38 0.27
C GLU A 47 0.30 -8.90 -0.12
N LEU A 48 1.27 -8.13 0.37
CA LEU A 48 1.45 -6.73 -0.01
C LEU A 48 1.86 -6.61 -1.48
N ARG A 49 2.82 -7.42 -1.96
CA ARG A 49 3.34 -7.37 -3.34
C ARG A 49 2.29 -7.63 -4.40
N ASN A 50 1.36 -8.54 -4.10
CA ASN A 50 0.34 -9.01 -5.03
C ASN A 50 -1.08 -8.54 -4.63
N PHE A 51 -1.18 -7.55 -3.74
CA PHE A 51 -2.45 -7.12 -3.19
C PHE A 51 -3.44 -6.73 -4.30
N THR A 52 -4.58 -7.42 -4.31
CA THR A 52 -5.69 -7.18 -5.21
C THR A 52 -7.00 -7.24 -4.43
N TYR A 53 -7.75 -6.15 -4.43
CA TYR A 53 -9.06 -6.08 -3.79
C TYR A 53 -10.17 -6.35 -4.80
N ASN A 54 -11.14 -7.18 -4.43
CA ASN A 54 -12.28 -7.49 -5.29
C ASN A 54 -13.59 -7.28 -4.52
N GLU A 55 -14.50 -6.51 -5.09
CA GLU A 55 -15.81 -6.23 -4.49
C GLU A 55 -16.88 -6.11 -5.56
N THR A 56 -18.08 -6.64 -5.28
CA THR A 56 -19.26 -6.33 -6.09
C THR A 56 -20.17 -5.41 -5.29
N VAL A 57 -20.27 -4.17 -5.75
CA VAL A 57 -21.02 -3.12 -5.03
C VAL A 57 -22.53 -3.26 -5.27
N SER A 58 -23.32 -2.51 -4.52
CA SER A 58 -24.78 -2.63 -4.46
C SER A 58 -25.52 -2.51 -5.81
N ASP A 59 -24.92 -1.86 -6.81
CA ASP A 59 -25.47 -1.72 -8.16
C ASP A 59 -25.19 -2.92 -9.09
N GLY A 60 -24.54 -3.97 -8.56
CA GLY A 60 -24.17 -5.18 -9.28
C GLY A 60 -22.85 -5.09 -10.06
N THR A 61 -22.13 -3.96 -9.97
CA THR A 61 -20.82 -3.80 -10.62
C THR A 61 -19.73 -4.49 -9.82
N SER A 62 -18.97 -5.37 -10.47
CA SER A 62 -17.75 -5.93 -9.89
C SER A 62 -16.56 -4.99 -10.14
N TRP A 63 -15.78 -4.77 -9.09
CA TRP A 63 -14.57 -3.96 -9.07
C TRP A 63 -13.39 -4.83 -8.67
N THR A 64 -12.28 -4.65 -9.39
CA THR A 64 -10.98 -5.21 -9.06
C THR A 64 -10.00 -4.05 -8.93
N ILE A 65 -9.34 -3.89 -7.78
CA ILE A 65 -8.37 -2.83 -7.51
C ILE A 65 -7.03 -3.45 -7.23
N GLU A 66 -6.06 -3.20 -8.11
CA GLU A 66 -4.70 -3.73 -8.00
C GLU A 66 -3.80 -2.70 -7.29
N LEU A 67 -3.37 -3.00 -6.07
CA LEU A 67 -2.53 -2.08 -5.28
C LEU A 67 -1.11 -2.57 -5.08
N GLY A 68 -0.81 -3.84 -5.36
CA GLY A 68 0.47 -4.42 -4.98
C GLY A 68 1.68 -3.59 -5.44
N GLN A 69 1.76 -3.28 -6.72
CA GLN A 69 2.86 -2.44 -7.25
C GLN A 69 2.82 -1.00 -6.74
N SER A 70 1.63 -0.45 -6.48
CA SER A 70 1.48 0.90 -5.92
C SER A 70 1.99 0.96 -4.49
N ASN A 71 1.75 -0.09 -3.69
CA ASN A 71 2.19 -0.20 -2.29
C ASN A 71 3.72 -0.23 -2.21
N LEU A 72 4.36 -1.05 -3.06
CA LEU A 72 5.82 -1.14 -3.14
C LEU A 72 6.42 0.23 -3.48
N ARG A 73 5.93 0.89 -4.53
CA ARG A 73 6.39 2.23 -4.90
C ARG A 73 6.22 3.27 -3.79
N LEU A 74 5.12 3.20 -3.06
CA LEU A 74 4.86 4.08 -1.91
C LEU A 74 5.92 3.89 -0.83
N PHE A 75 6.11 2.65 -0.36
CA PHE A 75 7.02 2.37 0.75
C PHE A 75 8.49 2.49 0.36
N ASP A 76 8.88 2.13 -0.87
CA ASP A 76 10.24 2.32 -1.36
C ASP A 76 10.64 3.80 -1.31
N ARG A 77 9.73 4.66 -1.79
CA ARG A 77 9.99 6.10 -1.83
C ARG A 77 9.91 6.76 -0.47
N LEU A 78 8.95 6.34 0.35
CA LEU A 78 8.78 6.84 1.71
C LEU A 78 10.00 6.49 2.57
N LEU A 79 10.32 5.19 2.68
CA LEU A 79 11.38 4.72 3.57
C LEU A 79 12.76 5.11 3.03
N GLY A 80 12.97 5.08 1.71
CA GLY A 80 14.21 5.55 1.10
C GLY A 80 14.47 7.05 1.23
N ALA A 81 13.47 7.84 1.65
CA ALA A 81 13.62 9.27 1.95
C ALA A 81 13.59 9.57 3.46
N MET A 82 13.48 8.53 4.30
CA MET A 82 13.44 8.66 5.75
C MET A 82 14.69 8.10 6.42
N PHE A 83 15.41 7.19 5.77
CA PHE A 83 16.55 6.48 6.32
C PHE A 83 17.79 6.65 5.43
N ASP A 84 18.97 6.77 6.03
CA ASP A 84 20.25 6.91 5.32
C ASP A 84 20.49 5.82 4.27
N ARG A 85 20.07 4.59 4.59
CA ARG A 85 20.15 3.45 3.67
C ARG A 85 18.96 2.53 3.84
N THR A 86 18.42 2.08 2.72
CA THR A 86 17.40 1.04 2.68
C THR A 86 17.83 -0.12 1.79
N VAL A 87 17.53 -1.34 2.23
CA VAL A 87 17.83 -2.57 1.46
C VAL A 87 16.61 -3.45 1.42
N GLN A 88 16.14 -3.81 0.22
CA GLN A 88 15.04 -4.75 0.11
C GLN A 88 15.49 -6.17 0.44
N LEU A 89 14.84 -6.80 1.42
CA LEU A 89 15.09 -8.17 1.88
C LEU A 89 14.09 -9.15 1.27
N ARG A 90 14.46 -10.44 1.23
CA ARG A 90 13.57 -11.54 0.79
C ARG A 90 12.87 -12.21 1.95
N SER A 91 13.41 -12.10 3.15
CA SER A 91 12.79 -12.54 4.41
C SER A 91 13.24 -11.64 5.55
N ILE A 92 12.51 -11.67 6.68
CA ILE A 92 12.95 -10.98 7.91
C ILE A 92 14.30 -11.53 8.38
N ASP A 93 14.50 -12.85 8.31
CA ASP A 93 15.73 -13.51 8.77
C ASP A 93 16.98 -13.08 7.97
N ASP A 94 16.82 -12.51 6.77
CA ASP A 94 17.94 -12.06 5.93
C ASP A 94 18.75 -10.96 6.63
N VAL A 95 18.16 -10.21 7.56
CA VAL A 95 18.86 -9.16 8.33
C VAL A 95 20.06 -9.70 9.10
N ARG A 96 19.99 -10.94 9.58
CA ARG A 96 21.09 -11.61 10.31
C ARG A 96 22.33 -11.83 9.43
N ASN A 97 22.17 -11.74 8.11
CA ASN A 97 23.26 -11.91 7.15
C ASN A 97 23.90 -10.57 6.74
N ASP A 98 23.30 -9.43 7.11
CA ASP A 98 23.84 -8.09 6.83
C ASP A 98 24.00 -7.31 8.15
N PRO A 99 25.19 -7.35 8.78
CA PRO A 99 25.44 -6.65 10.04
C PRO A 99 25.43 -5.12 9.90
N THR A 100 25.30 -4.58 8.68
CA THR A 100 25.17 -3.14 8.43
C THR A 100 23.74 -2.64 8.51
N LEU A 101 22.76 -3.52 8.79
CA LEU A 101 21.37 -3.15 8.99
C LEU A 101 21.04 -3.10 10.48
N ASP A 102 20.46 -2.00 10.92
CA ASP A 102 20.04 -1.75 12.30
C ASP A 102 18.71 -2.46 12.62
N GLY A 103 17.90 -2.76 11.60
CA GLY A 103 16.63 -3.47 11.75
C GLY A 103 15.91 -3.71 10.43
N VAL A 104 14.66 -4.19 10.51
CA VAL A 104 13.80 -4.43 9.34
C VAL A 104 12.45 -3.79 9.53
N ILE A 105 11.98 -3.08 8.51
CA ILE A 105 10.61 -2.57 8.43
C ILE A 105 9.80 -3.47 7.50
N ARG A 106 8.65 -3.95 7.96
CA ARG A 106 7.67 -4.70 7.15
C ARG A 106 6.33 -3.97 7.15
N PRO A 107 5.98 -3.25 6.06
CA PRO A 107 4.63 -2.76 5.88
C PRO A 107 3.69 -3.89 5.44
N VAL A 108 2.46 -3.86 5.95
CA VAL A 108 1.38 -4.78 5.61
C VAL A 108 0.13 -3.96 5.33
N LEU A 109 -0.63 -4.31 4.29
CA LEU A 109 -1.94 -3.71 4.03
C LEU A 109 -3.00 -4.60 4.68
N GLU A 110 -3.58 -4.15 5.79
CA GLU A 110 -4.57 -4.90 6.56
C GLU A 110 -5.98 -4.77 5.98
N GLU A 111 -6.33 -3.57 5.51
CA GLU A 111 -7.68 -3.29 5.01
C GLU A 111 -7.66 -2.27 3.88
N TYR A 112 -8.47 -2.55 2.86
CA TYR A 112 -8.87 -1.61 1.84
C TYR A 112 -10.38 -1.63 1.74
N ALA A 113 -11.01 -0.48 1.71
CA ALA A 113 -12.43 -0.35 1.45
C ALA A 113 -12.70 0.91 0.64
N PHE A 114 -13.78 0.88 -0.13
CA PHE A 114 -14.26 2.06 -0.82
C PHE A 114 -15.78 2.16 -0.76
N LEU A 115 -16.29 3.36 -0.97
CA LEU A 115 -17.71 3.62 -1.10
C LEU A 115 -17.96 4.38 -2.39
N THR A 116 -18.95 3.93 -3.16
CA THR A 116 -19.34 4.59 -4.40
C THR A 116 -20.25 5.80 -4.14
N PRO A 117 -20.39 6.71 -5.12
CA PRO A 117 -21.34 7.82 -5.03
C PRO A 117 -22.78 7.36 -4.73
N ASN A 118 -23.17 6.20 -5.26
CA ASN A 118 -24.49 5.63 -5.05
C ASN A 118 -24.70 5.20 -3.59
N GLU A 119 -23.73 4.52 -3.00
CA GLU A 119 -23.78 4.07 -1.59
C GLU A 119 -23.71 5.23 -0.61
N LEU A 120 -22.94 6.28 -0.94
CA LEU A 120 -22.83 7.49 -0.12
C LEU A 120 -24.01 8.46 -0.27
N GLY A 121 -24.89 8.26 -1.26
CA GLY A 121 -25.88 9.28 -1.64
C GLY A 121 -25.24 10.63 -1.99
N SER A 122 -24.01 10.61 -2.53
CA SER A 122 -23.18 11.79 -2.76
C SER A 122 -22.64 11.82 -4.20
N ARG A 123 -21.74 12.76 -4.51
CA ARG A 123 -21.00 12.81 -5.78
C ARG A 123 -19.55 12.36 -5.65
N PHE A 124 -19.19 11.69 -4.55
CA PHE A 124 -17.82 11.33 -4.23
C PHE A 124 -17.65 9.82 -4.18
N TYR A 125 -16.47 9.38 -4.60
CA TYR A 125 -15.90 8.13 -4.14
C TYR A 125 -15.12 8.42 -2.85
N ALA A 126 -15.21 7.52 -1.88
CA ALA A 126 -14.40 7.56 -0.67
C ALA A 126 -13.61 6.25 -0.55
N VAL A 127 -12.36 6.35 -0.13
CA VAL A 127 -11.46 5.20 0.11
C VAL A 127 -10.90 5.30 1.51
N SER A 128 -10.81 4.17 2.19
CA SER A 128 -10.05 4.00 3.42
C SER A 128 -9.03 2.89 3.25
N ILE A 129 -7.80 3.13 3.72
CA ILE A 129 -6.72 2.15 3.74
C ILE A 129 -6.20 2.04 5.17
N ARG A 130 -6.02 0.82 5.66
CA ARG A 130 -5.33 0.54 6.92
C ARG A 130 -4.07 -0.26 6.64
N TYR A 131 -2.93 0.35 6.90
CA TYR A 131 -1.65 -0.34 6.94
C TYR A 131 -1.27 -0.67 8.37
N ARG A 132 -0.41 -1.68 8.54
CA ARG A 132 0.36 -1.90 9.76
C ARG A 132 1.83 -1.95 9.42
N ILE A 133 2.64 -1.22 10.17
CA ILE A 133 4.09 -1.20 10.01
C ILE A 133 4.69 -1.99 11.16
N TYR A 134 5.37 -3.08 10.85
CA TYR A 134 6.13 -3.87 11.82
C TYR A 134 7.59 -3.46 11.79
N LEU A 135 8.20 -3.44 12.96
CA LEU A 135 9.62 -3.21 13.15
C LEU A 135 10.27 -4.44 13.79
N TYR A 136 11.38 -4.86 13.22
CA TYR A 136 12.23 -5.93 13.72
C TYR A 136 13.63 -5.39 14.03
N ASP A 137 14.26 -5.93 15.06
CA ASP A 137 15.67 -5.67 15.36
C ASP A 137 16.61 -6.35 14.34
N ASN A 138 17.91 -6.10 14.45
CA ASN A 138 18.95 -6.73 13.62
C ASN A 138 19.10 -8.25 13.83
N GLN A 139 18.40 -8.83 14.80
CA GLN A 139 18.29 -10.26 15.05
C GLN A 139 17.00 -10.84 14.45
N GLY A 140 16.16 -10.04 13.81
CA GLY A 140 14.89 -10.46 13.22
C GLY A 140 13.78 -10.71 14.26
N ASN A 141 13.91 -10.22 15.49
CA ASN A 141 12.84 -10.26 16.48
C ASN A 141 11.92 -9.05 16.30
N GLU A 142 10.61 -9.27 16.36
CA GLU A 142 9.64 -8.17 16.33
C GLU A 142 9.75 -7.36 17.63
N ILE A 143 9.94 -6.05 17.49
CA ILE A 143 10.10 -5.14 18.64
C ILE A 143 8.96 -4.13 18.75
N ALA A 144 8.29 -3.79 17.65
CA ALA A 144 7.13 -2.90 17.65
C ALA A 144 6.27 -3.07 16.40
N ASP A 145 5.02 -2.63 16.49
CA ASP A 145 4.14 -2.48 15.35
C ASP A 145 3.14 -1.34 15.54
N TRP A 146 2.78 -0.66 14.44
CA TRP A 146 1.88 0.49 14.49
C TRP A 146 0.87 0.50 13.34
N PRO A 147 -0.42 0.80 13.63
CA PRO A 147 -1.43 0.97 12.60
C PRO A 147 -1.35 2.38 11.97
N ILE A 148 -1.66 2.46 10.68
CA ILE A 148 -1.81 3.71 9.93
C ILE A 148 -3.15 3.65 9.21
N ASN A 149 -4.06 4.55 9.60
CA ASN A 149 -5.35 4.73 8.94
C ASN A 149 -5.28 5.93 8.03
N ALA A 150 -5.73 5.77 6.79
CA ALA A 150 -5.64 6.81 5.78
C ALA A 150 -6.88 6.88 4.91
N TYR A 151 -7.18 8.07 4.42
CA TYR A 151 -8.44 8.36 3.74
C TYR A 151 -8.23 9.18 2.47
N GLY A 152 -9.08 8.95 1.48
CA GLY A 152 -9.06 9.69 0.23
C GLY A 152 -10.45 9.85 -0.35
N GLN A 153 -10.71 11.00 -0.96
CA GLN A 153 -11.98 11.29 -1.60
C GLN A 153 -11.76 11.97 -2.93
N SER A 154 -12.51 11.55 -3.95
CA SER A 154 -12.50 12.18 -5.27
C SER A 154 -13.91 12.27 -5.82
N ARG A 155 -14.17 13.36 -6.55
CA ARG A 155 -15.50 13.63 -7.09
C ARG A 155 -15.70 12.83 -8.37
N ALA A 156 -16.86 12.17 -8.48
CA ALA A 156 -17.27 11.52 -9.72
C ALA A 156 -17.26 12.53 -10.89
N ALA A 157 -16.72 12.10 -12.04
CA ALA A 157 -16.64 12.94 -13.22
C ALA A 157 -18.05 13.27 -13.75
N VAL A 158 -18.31 14.56 -13.98
CA VAL A 158 -19.57 15.04 -14.55
C VAL A 158 -19.45 14.97 -16.07
N LEU A 159 -19.83 13.82 -16.64
CA LEU A 159 -20.10 13.54 -18.06
C LEU A 159 -19.42 14.47 -19.10
N ASN A 160 -18.34 14.01 -19.73
CA ASN A 160 -18.05 14.21 -21.15
C ASN A 160 -16.97 13.19 -21.60
N ALA A 161 -17.32 12.37 -22.59
CA ALA A 161 -16.46 11.43 -23.31
C ALA A 161 -15.78 10.30 -22.49
N GLY A 162 -16.51 9.19 -22.27
CA GLY A 162 -15.94 7.83 -22.31
C GLY A 162 -14.86 7.42 -21.30
N ARG A 163 -14.38 8.30 -20.40
CA ARG A 163 -13.49 7.91 -19.31
C ARG A 163 -14.30 7.28 -18.19
N MET A 164 -14.08 5.98 -18.08
CA MET A 164 -14.72 5.00 -17.22
C MET A 164 -14.70 5.42 -15.74
N ARG A 165 -15.66 4.92 -14.96
CA ARG A 165 -15.82 5.10 -13.50
C ARG A 165 -14.53 4.88 -12.68
N VAL A 166 -13.52 4.24 -13.27
CA VAL A 166 -12.17 3.98 -12.78
C VAL A 166 -11.43 5.22 -12.30
N GLY A 167 -11.42 6.31 -13.09
CA GLY A 167 -10.55 7.47 -12.82
C GLY A 167 -10.77 8.09 -11.43
N PRO A 168 -12.02 8.46 -11.07
CA PRO A 168 -12.29 9.03 -9.75
C PRO A 168 -12.01 8.08 -8.58
N LEU A 169 -12.27 6.78 -8.70
CA LEU A 169 -11.92 5.84 -7.63
C LEU A 169 -10.40 5.74 -7.49
N GLN A 170 -9.67 5.64 -8.59
CA GLN A 170 -8.21 5.65 -8.61
C GLN A 170 -7.64 6.92 -7.97
N ASP A 171 -8.21 8.09 -8.26
CA ASP A 171 -7.81 9.36 -7.64
C ASP A 171 -8.04 9.34 -6.12
N ALA A 172 -9.19 8.81 -5.67
CA ALA A 172 -9.48 8.68 -4.24
C ALA A 172 -8.49 7.73 -3.56
N THR A 173 -8.17 6.60 -4.19
CA THR A 173 -7.15 5.66 -3.72
C THR A 173 -5.79 6.33 -3.60
N ASN A 174 -5.37 7.10 -4.61
CA ASN A 174 -4.09 7.80 -4.60
C ASN A 174 -4.02 8.84 -3.47
N LEU A 175 -5.12 9.53 -3.21
CA LEU A 175 -5.21 10.47 -2.09
C LEU A 175 -5.09 9.72 -0.75
N ALA A 176 -5.75 8.58 -0.59
CA ALA A 176 -5.61 7.76 0.62
C ALA A 176 -4.19 7.24 0.81
N MET A 177 -3.52 6.80 -0.26
CA MET A 177 -2.12 6.37 -0.17
C MET A 177 -1.17 7.52 0.19
N ARG A 178 -1.43 8.74 -0.31
CA ARG A 178 -0.66 9.93 0.07
C ARG A 178 -0.89 10.33 1.53
N ASP A 179 -2.11 10.20 2.00
CA ASP A 179 -2.45 10.42 3.41
C ASP A 179 -1.75 9.38 4.31
N ALA A 180 -1.70 8.11 3.89
CA ALA A 180 -0.94 7.07 4.58
C ALA A 180 0.56 7.40 4.65
N ALA A 181 1.14 7.91 3.55
CA ALA A 181 2.53 8.35 3.51
C ALA A 181 2.79 9.45 4.56
N ALA A 182 1.93 10.47 4.58
CA ALA A 182 2.04 11.58 5.53
C ALA A 182 1.94 11.09 6.98
N GLY A 183 0.97 10.21 7.26
CA GLY A 183 0.79 9.58 8.57
C GLY A 183 2.01 8.74 8.99
N ALA A 184 2.58 7.96 8.07
CA ALA A 184 3.76 7.14 8.33
C ALA A 184 5.00 7.97 8.70
N ILE A 185 5.23 9.09 8.00
CA ILE A 185 6.35 10.00 8.28
C ILE A 185 6.29 10.52 9.71
N ILE A 186 5.11 11.01 10.11
CA ILE A 186 4.89 11.56 11.45
C ILE A 186 5.05 10.44 12.47
N LEU A 187 4.34 9.33 12.25
CA LEU A 187 4.32 8.21 13.18
C LEU A 187 5.73 7.70 13.46
N LEU A 188 6.48 7.29 12.43
CA LEU A 188 7.78 6.64 12.59
C LEU A 188 8.83 7.57 13.21
N ARG A 189 8.75 8.89 12.97
CA ARG A 189 9.68 9.86 13.58
C ARG A 189 9.42 10.10 15.06
N GLU A 190 8.21 9.82 15.53
CA GLU A 190 7.82 10.00 16.94
C GLU A 190 8.02 8.74 17.78
N GLN A 191 8.35 7.59 17.17
CA GLN A 191 8.51 6.33 17.91
C GLN A 191 9.90 6.18 18.51
N PRO A 192 10.01 5.96 19.84
CA PRO A 192 11.28 5.68 20.50
C PRO A 192 12.05 4.50 19.90
N GLU A 193 11.34 3.46 19.44
CA GLU A 193 11.93 2.25 18.86
C GLU A 193 12.65 2.54 17.53
N ILE A 194 12.12 3.47 16.72
CA ILE A 194 12.79 3.93 15.49
C ILE A 194 14.02 4.77 15.83
N MET A 195 13.93 5.64 16.85
CA MET A 195 15.08 6.42 17.32
C MET A 195 16.18 5.53 17.93
N ALA A 196 15.80 4.43 18.58
CA ALA A 196 16.75 3.49 19.17
C ALA A 196 17.66 2.84 18.11
N LEU A 197 17.12 2.53 16.91
CA LEU A 197 17.92 2.04 15.77
C LEU A 197 19.09 2.97 15.44
N THR A 198 18.86 4.28 15.52
CA THR A 198 19.89 5.30 15.22
C THR A 198 20.95 5.43 16.31
N THR A 199 20.68 4.96 17.53
CA THR A 199 21.57 5.14 18.69
C THR A 199 22.49 3.93 18.87
N GLU A 200 22.03 2.72 18.58
CA GLU A 200 22.83 1.49 18.74
C GLU A 200 24.04 1.43 17.79
N GLY A 201 23.94 1.98 16.58
CA GLY A 201 25.07 2.09 15.64
C GLY A 201 26.20 3.02 16.09
N THR A 202 25.92 4.00 16.97
CA THR A 202 26.94 4.95 17.46
C THR A 202 27.75 4.45 18.66
N ALA A 203 27.23 3.46 19.40
CA ALA A 203 27.90 2.95 20.58
C ALA A 203 29.14 2.09 20.22
N ASP A 204 29.11 1.39 19.09
CA ASP A 204 30.21 0.54 18.63
C ASP A 204 31.36 1.39 18.04
N ASP A 205 31.04 2.47 17.33
CA ASP A 205 32.03 3.43 16.82
C ASP A 205 32.76 4.19 17.95
N ALA A 206 32.05 4.56 19.02
CA ALA A 206 32.66 5.23 20.17
C ALA A 206 33.67 4.34 20.93
N ALA A 207 33.49 3.02 20.89
CA ALA A 207 34.42 2.06 21.48
C ALA A 207 35.70 1.91 20.62
N MET A 208 35.59 2.03 19.29
CA MET A 208 36.72 1.89 18.36
C MET A 208 37.76 3.02 18.45
N PHE A 209 37.35 4.23 18.88
CA PHE A 209 38.26 5.37 19.05
C PHE A 209 38.87 5.48 20.46
N SER A 210 38.75 4.44 21.28
CA SER A 210 39.19 4.44 22.69
C SER A 210 40.40 3.56 23.02
N GLU A 211 41.09 3.00 22.01
CA GLU A 211 42.38 2.30 22.17
C GLU A 211 43.59 3.08 21.64
#